data_AF-A0A1E3A0T0-F1
#
_entry.id   AF-A0A1E3A0T0-F1
#
_cell.length_a   1.000
_cell.length_b   1.000
_cell.length_c   1.000
_cell.angle_alpha   90.00
_cell.angle_beta   90.00
_cell.angle_gamma   90.00
#
_symmetry.space_group_name_H-M   'P 1'
#
loop_
_entity.id
_entity.type
_entity.pdbx_description
1 polymer ?
#
loop_
_entity_poly.entity_id
_entity_poly.type
_entity_poly.pdbx_seq_one_letter_code
_entity_poly.pdbx_strand_id
1 'polypeptide(L)'
;MSILMYKQRHRHPNYRKTPKCNYAHIGYIATRPGAVKNEGMRHGLFGKLAPGEVCEFETWQEAARLVRELSYRRVNMYRSIISFTPETAAELGLAGHGAWQEYIDRHILTLAKRNGIRVQDLQWVAAHHNERGHPLHSRAGGRLLRQQMRACHAL
;
A
#
# COMPACT_ATOMS: atom_id res chain seq x y z
N MET A 1 -19.71 14.20 -5.05
CA MET A 1 -19.29 14.16 -3.63
C MET A 1 -17.99 13.36 -3.58
N SER A 2 -16.84 14.02 -3.38
CA SER A 2 -15.55 13.33 -3.36
C SER A 2 -15.39 12.57 -2.04
N ILE A 3 -15.15 11.26 -2.09
CA ILE A 3 -14.92 10.45 -0.88
C ILE A 3 -13.54 9.82 -0.98
N LEU A 4 -12.61 10.36 -0.19
CA LEU A 4 -11.40 9.67 0.22
C LEU A 4 -11.72 8.76 1.41
N MET A 5 -11.46 7.46 1.27
CA MET A 5 -11.46 6.53 2.39
C MET A 5 -10.01 6.20 2.77
N TYR A 6 -9.63 6.57 4.00
CA TYR A 6 -8.35 6.24 4.59
C TYR A 6 -8.53 5.32 5.80
N LYS A 7 -7.76 4.22 5.84
CA LYS A 7 -7.71 3.33 7.01
C LYS A 7 -6.27 2.94 7.31
N GLN A 8 -5.82 3.21 8.53
CA GLN A 8 -4.51 2.77 9.01
C GLN A 8 -4.66 1.81 10.19
N ARG A 9 -3.80 0.80 10.25
CA ARG A 9 -3.64 -0.09 11.39
C ARG A 9 -2.19 -0.51 11.51
N HIS A 10 -1.74 -0.85 12.70
CA HIS A 10 -0.47 -1.52 12.90
C HIS A 10 -0.67 -2.65 13.90
N ARG A 11 0.27 -3.60 13.92
CA ARG A 11 0.31 -4.63 14.95
C ARG A 11 1.41 -4.27 15.93
N HIS A 12 1.13 -4.38 17.22
CA HIS A 12 2.10 -4.05 18.25
C HIS A 12 3.42 -4.82 18.02
N PRO A 13 4.58 -4.14 17.98
CA PRO A 13 5.86 -4.77 17.64
C PRO A 13 6.28 -5.85 18.63
N ASN A 14 5.91 -5.72 19.92
CA ASN A 14 6.21 -6.71 20.95
C ASN A 14 5.48 -8.06 20.81
N TYR A 15 4.47 -8.20 19.94
CA TYR A 15 3.80 -9.49 19.77
C TYR A 15 4.66 -10.47 18.97
N ARG A 16 4.88 -11.68 19.52
CA ARG A 16 5.69 -12.75 18.90
C ARG A 16 5.29 -13.08 17.45
N LYS A 17 4.00 -12.94 17.11
CA LYS A 17 3.48 -13.22 15.77
C LYS A 17 3.63 -12.03 14.79
N THR A 18 4.07 -10.85 15.23
CA THR A 18 4.17 -9.64 14.39
C THR A 18 5.08 -9.84 13.17
N PRO A 19 6.32 -10.36 13.29
CA PRO A 19 7.19 -10.56 12.13
C PRO A 19 6.58 -11.48 11.06
N LYS A 20 6.02 -12.63 11.47
CA LYS A 20 5.35 -13.57 10.56
C LYS A 20 4.15 -12.92 9.85
N CYS A 21 3.32 -12.19 10.60
CA CYS A 21 2.13 -11.56 10.04
C CYS A 21 2.45 -10.34 9.17
N ASN A 22 3.55 -9.63 9.40
CA ASN A 22 4.01 -8.55 8.53
C ASN A 22 4.54 -9.11 7.21
N TYR A 23 5.41 -10.14 7.26
CA TYR A 23 5.86 -10.87 6.06
C TYR A 23 4.68 -11.35 5.21
N ALA A 24 3.74 -12.07 5.83
CA ALA A 24 2.57 -12.61 5.12
C ALA A 24 1.67 -11.51 4.53
N HIS A 25 1.66 -10.33 5.14
CA HIS A 25 0.87 -9.21 4.64
C HIS A 25 1.46 -8.62 3.35
N ILE A 26 2.79 -8.54 3.23
CA ILE A 26 3.44 -8.09 1.99
C ILE A 26 3.08 -9.03 0.84
N GLY A 27 3.24 -10.33 1.03
CA GLY A 27 2.84 -11.32 0.02
C GLY A 27 1.36 -11.22 -0.35
N TYR A 28 0.48 -11.02 0.64
CA TYR A 28 -0.95 -10.84 0.40
C TYR A 28 -1.25 -9.61 -0.46
N ILE A 29 -0.71 -8.42 -0.15
CA ILE A 29 -1.00 -7.22 -0.95
C ILE A 29 -0.39 -7.32 -2.35
N ALA A 30 0.77 -7.96 -2.48
CA ALA A 30 1.50 -8.09 -3.73
C ALA A 30 0.79 -9.03 -4.73
N THR A 31 0.15 -10.10 -4.25
CA THR A 31 -0.31 -11.22 -5.09
C THR A 31 -1.82 -11.47 -5.08
N ARG A 32 -2.59 -10.78 -4.23
CA ARG A 32 -4.04 -11.01 -4.15
C ARG A 32 -4.77 -10.72 -5.47
N PRO A 33 -5.91 -11.39 -5.72
CA PRO A 33 -6.78 -11.05 -6.84
C PRO A 33 -7.14 -9.57 -6.86
N GLY A 34 -7.08 -8.96 -8.05
CA GLY A 34 -7.28 -7.53 -8.26
C GLY A 34 -6.01 -6.68 -8.11
N ALA A 35 -4.88 -7.23 -7.68
CA ALA A 35 -3.60 -6.51 -7.74
C ALA A 35 -3.22 -6.27 -9.21
N VAL A 36 -2.94 -5.02 -9.55
CA VAL A 36 -2.40 -4.64 -10.86
C VAL A 36 -0.93 -5.02 -10.86
N LYS A 37 -0.59 -6.05 -11.63
CA LYS A 37 0.77 -6.59 -11.69
C LYS A 37 1.68 -5.66 -12.48
N ASN A 38 2.93 -5.61 -12.08
CA ASN A 38 3.98 -4.92 -12.81
C ASN A 38 4.28 -5.69 -14.11
N GLU A 39 4.84 -4.99 -15.10
CA GLU A 39 5.13 -5.59 -16.40
C GLU A 39 6.13 -6.75 -16.26
N GLY A 40 5.81 -7.90 -16.87
CA GLY A 40 6.64 -9.12 -16.76
C GLY A 40 6.62 -9.82 -15.39
N MET A 41 5.93 -9.28 -14.38
CA MET A 41 5.94 -9.82 -13.01
C MET A 41 4.64 -10.53 -12.61
N ARG A 42 4.74 -11.37 -11.58
CA ARG A 42 3.57 -12.07 -10.99
C ARG A 42 2.93 -11.33 -9.81
N HIS A 43 3.42 -10.14 -9.48
CA HIS A 43 2.95 -9.29 -8.39
C HIS A 43 2.92 -7.81 -8.79
N GLY A 44 2.25 -6.99 -8.00
CA GLY A 44 2.08 -5.54 -8.23
C GLY A 44 2.72 -4.64 -7.19
N LEU A 45 3.85 -5.06 -6.60
CA LEU A 45 4.48 -4.40 -5.47
C LEU A 45 5.56 -3.42 -5.95
N PHE A 46 5.55 -2.22 -5.39
CA PHE A 46 6.56 -1.19 -5.63
C PHE A 46 6.79 -0.37 -4.36
N GLY A 47 7.86 0.42 -4.31
CA GLY A 47 8.09 1.34 -3.19
C GLY A 47 9.54 1.80 -3.06
N LYS A 48 9.92 2.17 -1.84
CA LYS A 48 11.27 2.64 -1.47
C LYS A 48 11.74 1.93 -0.22
N LEU A 49 12.75 1.06 -0.33
CA LEU A 49 13.37 0.40 0.83
C LEU A 49 14.51 1.21 1.45
N ALA A 50 14.94 2.26 0.75
CA ALA A 50 15.91 3.25 1.20
C ALA A 50 15.51 4.61 0.58
N PRO A 51 16.03 5.73 1.11
CA PRO A 51 15.87 7.03 0.47
C PRO A 51 16.35 6.98 -0.99
N GLY A 52 15.53 7.50 -1.92
CA GLY A 52 15.82 7.44 -3.34
C GLY A 52 14.56 7.44 -4.21
N GLU A 53 14.68 6.83 -5.38
CA GLU A 53 13.59 6.68 -6.35
C GLU A 53 12.70 5.48 -6.03
N VAL A 54 11.46 5.50 -6.55
CA VAL A 54 10.54 4.36 -6.43
C VAL A 54 11.07 3.24 -7.32
N CYS A 55 11.15 2.03 -6.76
CA CYS A 55 11.48 0.84 -7.52
C CYS A 55 10.34 -0.18 -7.53
N GLU A 56 10.30 -0.95 -8.61
CA GLU A 56 9.57 -2.22 -8.67
C GLU A 56 10.52 -3.34 -8.23
N PHE A 57 10.03 -4.24 -7.40
CA PHE A 57 10.85 -5.34 -6.87
C PHE A 57 10.87 -6.50 -7.86
N GLU A 58 12.02 -7.17 -8.04
CA GLU A 58 12.05 -8.41 -8.83
C GLU A 58 11.17 -9.50 -8.21
N THR A 59 11.14 -9.54 -6.87
CA THR A 59 10.30 -10.44 -6.11
C THR A 59 9.69 -9.71 -4.91
N TRP A 60 8.40 -9.90 -4.65
CA TRP A 60 7.76 -9.37 -3.44
C TRP A 60 8.41 -9.90 -2.14
N GLN A 61 9.08 -11.06 -2.21
CA GLN A 61 9.78 -11.67 -1.09
C GLN A 61 10.96 -10.83 -0.61
N GLU A 62 11.59 -10.04 -1.48
CA GLU A 62 12.66 -9.10 -1.12
C GLU A 62 12.16 -8.12 -0.05
N ALA A 63 11.12 -7.35 -0.39
CA ALA A 63 10.46 -6.44 0.54
C ALA A 63 9.93 -7.17 1.79
N ALA A 64 9.36 -8.36 1.63
CA ALA A 64 8.82 -9.12 2.76
C ALA A 64 9.90 -9.54 3.76
N ARG A 65 11.09 -9.92 3.29
CA ARG A 65 12.25 -10.27 4.15
C ARG A 65 12.71 -9.07 4.96
N LEU A 66 12.89 -7.91 4.33
CA LEU A 66 13.25 -6.67 5.03
C LEU A 66 12.21 -6.28 6.09
N VAL A 67 10.94 -6.28 5.72
CA VAL A 67 9.82 -6.01 6.64
C VAL A 67 9.86 -6.97 7.84
N ARG A 68 10.19 -8.24 7.62
CA ARG A 68 10.31 -9.24 8.69
C ARG A 68 11.50 -8.94 9.60
N GLU A 69 12.66 -8.57 9.06
CA GLU A 69 13.85 -8.20 9.83
C GLU A 69 13.58 -6.99 10.72
N LEU A 70 13.05 -5.91 10.15
CA LEU A 70 12.67 -4.71 10.89
C LEU A 70 11.63 -5.01 11.98
N SER A 71 10.69 -5.92 11.71
CA SER A 71 9.73 -6.37 12.71
C SER A 71 10.41 -7.11 13.89
N TYR A 72 11.49 -7.87 13.66
CA TYR A 72 12.27 -8.48 14.75
C TYR A 72 13.03 -7.44 15.57
N ARG A 73 13.47 -6.35 14.93
CA ARG A 73 14.04 -5.16 15.58
C ARG A 73 12.99 -4.29 16.29
N ARG A 74 11.74 -4.75 16.34
CA ARG A 74 10.59 -4.08 16.98
C ARG A 74 10.25 -2.72 16.38
N VAL A 75 10.62 -2.51 15.12
CA VAL A 75 10.18 -1.37 14.32
C VAL A 75 8.66 -1.42 14.15
N ASN A 76 7.99 -0.30 14.36
CA ASN A 76 6.54 -0.22 14.15
C ASN A 76 6.21 -0.18 12.66
N MET A 77 5.19 -0.96 12.25
CA MET A 77 4.84 -1.16 10.84
C MET A 77 3.41 -0.72 10.59
N TYR A 78 3.23 0.39 9.88
CA TYR A 78 1.92 0.93 9.55
C TYR A 78 1.40 0.34 8.25
N ARG A 79 0.16 -0.18 8.30
CA ARG A 79 -0.57 -0.72 7.15
C ARG A 79 -1.72 0.20 6.82
N SER A 80 -1.65 0.84 5.67
CA SER A 80 -2.60 1.85 5.23
C SER A 80 -3.35 1.40 3.99
N ILE A 81 -4.62 1.79 3.91
CA ILE A 81 -5.47 1.66 2.73
C ILE A 81 -5.91 3.07 2.35
N ILE A 82 -5.63 3.45 1.11
CA ILE A 82 -6.12 4.68 0.48
C ILE A 82 -7.05 4.25 -0.64
N SER A 83 -8.28 4.77 -0.65
CA SER A 83 -9.25 4.45 -1.69
C SER A 83 -10.05 5.69 -2.06
N PHE A 84 -10.29 5.83 -3.35
CA PHE A 84 -11.16 6.84 -3.92
C PHE A 84 -12.38 6.18 -4.58
N THR A 85 -13.46 6.95 -4.73
CA THR A 85 -14.50 6.59 -5.69
C THR A 85 -13.93 6.71 -7.12
N PRO A 86 -14.50 6.01 -8.12
CA PRO A 86 -14.09 6.16 -9.52
C PRO A 86 -14.04 7.59 -10.02
N GLU A 87 -15.02 8.40 -9.62
CA GLU A 87 -15.15 9.79 -10.05
C GLU A 87 -13.96 10.61 -9.52
N THR A 88 -13.67 10.50 -8.22
CA THR A 88 -12.50 11.18 -7.63
C THR A 88 -11.18 10.62 -8.14
N ALA A 89 -11.08 9.31 -8.39
CA ALA A 89 -9.89 8.73 -9.00
C ALA A 89 -9.66 9.29 -10.41
N ALA A 90 -10.72 9.46 -11.21
CA ALA A 90 -10.66 10.07 -12.53
C ALA A 90 -10.30 11.56 -12.46
N GLU A 91 -10.90 12.32 -11.55
CA GLU A 91 -10.59 13.74 -11.28
C GLU A 91 -9.11 13.94 -10.89
N LEU A 92 -8.55 12.98 -10.14
CA LEU A 92 -7.14 12.98 -9.73
C LEU A 92 -6.19 12.40 -10.79
N GLY A 93 -6.70 11.97 -11.95
CA GLY A 93 -5.88 11.37 -13.01
C GLY A 93 -5.31 9.99 -12.66
N LEU A 94 -5.89 9.28 -11.70
CA LEU A 94 -5.45 7.97 -11.22
C LEU A 94 -5.91 6.84 -12.16
N ALA A 95 -5.53 6.92 -13.44
CA ALA A 95 -6.02 6.01 -14.48
C ALA A 95 -5.34 4.62 -14.48
N GLY A 96 -4.22 4.45 -13.77
CA GLY A 96 -3.44 3.22 -13.84
C GLY A 96 -2.30 3.13 -12.82
N HIS A 97 -1.50 2.06 -12.93
CA HIS A 97 -0.44 1.73 -11.98
C HIS A 97 0.56 2.88 -11.78
N GLY A 98 1.09 3.46 -12.86
CA GLY A 98 2.06 4.56 -12.79
C GLY A 98 1.51 5.82 -12.11
N ALA A 99 0.26 6.19 -12.39
CA ALA A 99 -0.38 7.34 -11.73
C ALA A 99 -0.52 7.11 -10.21
N TRP A 100 -0.81 5.87 -9.78
CA TRP A 100 -0.83 5.50 -8.37
C TRP A 100 0.55 5.47 -7.73
N GLN A 101 1.58 5.03 -8.46
CA GLN A 101 2.97 5.10 -8.00
C GLN A 101 3.36 6.55 -7.70
N GLU A 102 3.14 7.45 -8.66
CA GLU A 102 3.47 8.87 -8.53
C GLU A 102 2.66 9.55 -7.42
N TYR A 103 1.35 9.28 -7.35
CA TYR A 103 0.49 9.84 -6.31
C TYR A 103 0.99 9.46 -4.92
N ILE A 104 1.32 8.19 -4.70
CA ILE A 104 1.83 7.76 -3.40
C ILE A 104 3.17 8.38 -3.11
N ASP A 105 4.11 8.39 -4.05
CA ASP A 105 5.43 8.96 -3.80
C ASP A 105 5.34 10.44 -3.38
N ARG A 106 4.46 11.20 -4.04
CA ARG A 106 4.19 12.61 -3.71
C ARG A 106 3.58 12.80 -2.33
N HIS A 107 2.72 11.88 -1.88
CA HIS A 107 1.92 12.05 -0.66
C HIS A 107 2.45 11.27 0.55
N ILE A 108 3.41 10.35 0.37
CA ILE A 108 3.85 9.45 1.43
C ILE A 108 4.50 10.16 2.61
N LEU A 109 5.18 11.28 2.34
CA LEU A 109 5.78 12.13 3.37
C LEU A 109 4.71 12.72 4.32
N THR A 110 3.48 12.89 3.85
CA THR A 110 2.35 13.31 4.72
C THR A 110 2.05 12.23 5.76
N LEU A 111 2.02 10.96 5.35
CA LEU A 111 1.80 9.83 6.26
C LEU A 111 2.98 9.66 7.22
N ALA A 112 4.21 9.81 6.71
CA ALA A 112 5.42 9.77 7.52
C ALA A 112 5.37 10.82 8.65
N LYS A 113 5.10 12.08 8.30
CA LYS A 113 4.97 13.19 9.26
C LYS A 113 3.90 12.92 10.31
N ARG A 114 2.72 12.42 9.90
CA ARG A 114 1.61 12.11 10.83
C ARG A 114 1.92 10.95 11.77
N ASN A 115 2.77 10.02 11.35
CA ASN A 115 3.19 8.87 12.15
C ASN A 115 4.50 9.11 12.93
N GLY A 116 5.07 10.32 12.87
CA GLY A 116 6.34 10.65 13.53
C GLY A 116 7.58 9.99 12.92
N ILE A 117 7.51 9.63 11.63
CA ILE A 117 8.62 9.00 10.88
C ILE A 117 9.50 10.09 10.29
N ARG A 118 10.81 10.05 10.54
CA ARG A 118 11.77 10.95 9.90
C ARG A 118 11.92 10.55 8.43
N VAL A 119 12.12 11.53 7.55
CA VAL A 119 12.20 11.28 6.10
C VAL A 119 13.31 10.29 5.74
N GLN A 120 14.46 10.38 6.41
CA GLN A 120 15.60 9.47 6.20
C GLN A 120 15.35 8.02 6.66
N ASP A 121 14.38 7.81 7.56
CA ASP A 121 14.04 6.48 8.08
C ASP A 121 12.84 5.88 7.34
N LEU A 122 12.16 6.67 6.50
CA LEU A 122 10.95 6.23 5.81
C LEU A 122 11.29 5.15 4.78
N GLN A 123 10.79 3.95 5.04
CA GLN A 123 10.76 2.87 4.07
C GLN A 123 9.31 2.48 3.83
N TRP A 124 8.97 2.18 2.57
CA TRP A 124 7.61 1.85 2.22
C TRP A 124 7.49 0.95 1.01
N VAL A 125 6.43 0.16 1.01
CA VAL A 125 6.02 -0.67 -0.11
C VAL A 125 4.52 -0.64 -0.26
N ALA A 126 4.03 -0.74 -1.48
CA ALA A 126 2.62 -0.68 -1.75
C ALA A 126 2.24 -1.41 -3.03
N ALA A 127 0.95 -1.70 -3.18
CA ALA A 127 0.40 -2.35 -4.36
C ALA A 127 -0.96 -1.75 -4.71
N HIS A 128 -1.13 -1.40 -5.98
CA HIS A 128 -2.38 -0.90 -6.53
C HIS A 128 -3.33 -2.06 -6.83
N HIS A 129 -4.58 -1.93 -6.40
CA HIS A 129 -5.65 -2.91 -6.60
C HIS A 129 -6.82 -2.28 -7.34
N ASN A 130 -7.23 -2.91 -8.44
CA ASN A 130 -8.51 -2.69 -9.10
C ASN A 130 -9.53 -3.67 -8.51
N GLU A 131 -10.25 -3.26 -7.47
CA GLU A 131 -11.28 -4.10 -6.87
C GLU A 131 -12.60 -3.95 -7.64
N ARG A 132 -13.04 -5.02 -8.32
CA ARG A 132 -14.44 -5.17 -8.73
C ARG A 132 -15.25 -5.66 -7.53
N GLY A 133 -16.23 -4.88 -7.07
CA GLY A 133 -17.33 -5.40 -6.26
C GLY A 133 -17.30 -5.17 -4.74
N HIS A 134 -16.83 -4.02 -4.25
CA HIS A 134 -17.13 -3.63 -2.87
C HIS A 134 -18.41 -2.76 -2.82
N PRO A 135 -19.59 -3.31 -2.47
CA PRO A 135 -20.77 -2.48 -2.26
C PRO A 135 -20.51 -1.56 -1.07
N LEU A 136 -20.45 -0.25 -1.32
CA LEU A 136 -21.12 0.64 -0.38
C LEU A 136 -22.61 0.39 -0.62
N HIS A 137 -23.40 0.22 0.43
CA HIS A 137 -24.85 0.32 0.30
C HIS A 137 -25.20 1.75 -0.14
N SER A 138 -25.09 2.04 -1.44
CA SER A 138 -25.87 3.08 -2.10
C SER A 138 -27.01 2.37 -2.82
N ARG A 139 -28.23 2.76 -2.50
CA ARG A 139 -29.46 2.31 -3.17
C ARG A 139 -29.45 2.83 -4.62
N ALA A 140 -28.68 2.21 -5.50
CA ALA A 140 -28.77 2.33 -6.95
C ALA A 140 -27.86 1.28 -7.58
N GLY A 141 -28.43 0.35 -8.34
CA GLY A 141 -27.79 -0.87 -8.83
C GLY A 141 -26.69 -0.69 -9.89
N GLY A 142 -25.58 -0.03 -9.54
CA GLY A 142 -24.37 0.07 -10.36
C GLY A 142 -23.17 -0.53 -9.64
N ARG A 143 -22.48 -1.51 -10.25
CA ARG A 143 -21.25 -2.11 -9.70
C ARG A 143 -20.08 -1.13 -9.88
N LEU A 144 -19.82 -0.30 -8.88
CA LEU A 144 -18.67 0.61 -8.87
C LEU A 144 -17.36 -0.18 -8.66
N LEU A 145 -16.44 -0.03 -9.60
CA LEU A 145 -15.03 -0.39 -9.42
C LEU A 145 -14.45 0.46 -8.29
N ARG A 146 -13.66 -0.08 -7.37
CA ARG A 146 -12.86 0.76 -6.46
C ARG A 146 -11.40 0.59 -6.78
N GLN A 147 -10.73 1.71 -6.98
CA GLN A 147 -9.28 1.73 -6.96
C GLN A 147 -8.85 1.86 -5.49
N GLN A 148 -8.01 0.92 -5.06
CA GLN A 148 -7.48 0.86 -3.71
C GLN A 148 -5.97 0.73 -3.78
N MET A 149 -5.32 1.42 -2.88
CA MET A 149 -3.90 1.28 -2.66
C MET A 149 -3.67 0.76 -1.25
N ARG A 150 -2.93 -0.35 -1.15
CA ARG A 150 -2.52 -0.93 0.13
C ARG A 150 -1.04 -0.74 0.30
N ALA A 151 -0.65 -0.05 1.37
CA ALA A 151 0.72 0.34 1.60
C ALA A 151 1.19 -0.06 3.01
N CYS A 152 2.43 -0.49 3.12
CA CYS A 152 3.12 -0.82 4.37
C CYS A 152 4.34 0.08 4.51
N HIS A 153 4.54 0.67 5.70
CA HIS A 153 5.64 1.60 5.97
C HIS A 153 6.31 1.23 7.29
N ALA A 154 7.63 1.31 7.31
CA ALA A 154 8.49 1.04 8.45
C ALA A 154 9.19 2.33 8.93
N LEU A 155 9.53 2.34 10.23
CA LEU A 155 10.39 3.30 10.93
C LEU A 155 11.86 2.86 10.94
#